data_AF-A0A1E3LBV5-F1
#
_entry.id   AF-A0A1E3LBV5-F1
#
_cell.length_a   1.000
_cell.length_b   1.000
_cell.length_c   1.000
_cell.angle_alpha   90.00
_cell.angle_beta   90.00
_cell.angle_gamma   90.00
#
_symmetry.space_group_name_H-M   'P 1'
#
loop_
_entity.id
_entity.type
_entity.pdbx_description
1 polymer ?
#
loop_
_entity_poly.entity_id
_entity_poly.type
_entity_poly.pdbx_seq_one_letter_code
_entity_poly.pdbx_strand_id
1 'polypeptide(L)'
;MHTEHFRPKKQVDIEDDPSQRGYWWLGAAWKNLLPACGHCNRSPGVDHPTGLSYGSGKGNRFPLLPGSPRANGPGQENAELPVLIDPSYEEPSHYFTFRVLDDLSFATIKHLKTTAEQFRATGTMEILGINRDGLVRMRTAHLKSVKYAVRGYIKAAKVLNQAIAGNAPQPVIDQCQTDVQQEWDELYDTYLNPSRQYLHATVRLVESELCSAGLKLSSLLQGRDLHLPAASLV
;
A
#
# COMPACT_ATOMS: atom_id res chain seq x y z
N MET A 1 4.85 11.78 13.15
CA MET A 1 4.14 10.47 13.07
C MET A 1 3.37 10.32 14.38
N HIS A 2 2.11 9.89 14.34
CA HIS A 2 1.28 9.68 15.54
C HIS A 2 1.20 8.19 15.88
N THR A 3 0.82 7.87 17.10
CA THR A 3 0.50 6.50 17.51
C THR A 3 -1.02 6.31 17.46
N GLU A 4 -1.47 5.30 16.73
CA GLU A 4 -2.86 4.86 16.64
C GLU A 4 -3.07 3.62 17.50
N HIS A 5 -4.24 3.52 18.13
CA HIS A 5 -4.66 2.30 18.81
C HIS A 5 -5.47 1.43 17.84
N PHE A 6 -4.98 0.25 17.46
CA PHE A 6 -5.75 -0.64 16.57
C PHE A 6 -7.15 -0.92 17.15
N ARG A 7 -7.20 -1.30 18.43
CA ARG A 7 -8.39 -1.33 19.29
C ARG A 7 -8.49 -0.05 20.13
N PRO A 8 -9.50 0.81 19.92
CA PRO A 8 -9.63 2.10 20.61
C PRO A 8 -9.60 1.99 22.14
N LYS A 9 -8.73 2.76 22.80
CA LYS A 9 -8.55 2.70 24.26
C LYS A 9 -9.77 3.18 25.06
N LYS A 10 -10.34 4.33 24.69
CA LYS A 10 -11.33 5.05 25.51
C LYS A 10 -12.76 4.64 25.19
N GLN A 11 -13.10 4.56 23.91
CA GLN A 11 -14.44 4.33 23.42
C GLN A 11 -14.37 3.73 22.02
N VAL A 12 -15.36 2.93 21.65
CA VAL A 12 -15.58 2.49 20.26
C VAL A 12 -16.82 3.22 19.74
N ASP A 13 -16.75 3.74 18.52
CA ASP A 13 -17.91 4.32 17.85
C ASP A 13 -18.81 3.18 17.36
N ILE A 14 -19.96 2.99 18.01
CA ILE A 14 -20.98 2.00 17.65
C ILE A 14 -22.29 2.76 17.55
N GLU A 15 -22.95 2.71 16.38
CA GLU A 15 -24.17 3.47 16.10
C GLU A 15 -25.30 3.13 17.10
N ASP A 16 -25.37 1.88 17.58
CA ASP A 16 -26.47 1.39 18.42
C ASP A 16 -26.13 1.21 19.92
N ASP A 17 -24.89 1.49 20.35
CA ASP A 17 -24.50 1.35 21.76
C ASP A 17 -23.45 2.38 22.21
N PRO A 18 -23.90 3.57 22.64
CA PRO A 18 -23.03 4.63 23.14
C PRO A 18 -22.32 4.27 24.45
N SER A 19 -22.75 3.23 25.15
CA SER A 19 -22.23 2.84 26.46
C SER A 19 -20.97 1.98 26.39
N GLN A 20 -20.58 1.58 25.17
CA GLN A 20 -19.45 0.68 24.95
C GLN A 20 -18.13 1.35 25.27
N ARG A 21 -17.53 0.85 26.35
CA ARG A 21 -16.18 1.23 26.77
C ARG A 21 -15.17 0.72 25.77
N GLY A 22 -14.12 1.50 25.55
CA GLY A 22 -12.98 1.06 24.75
C GLY A 22 -12.17 -0.04 25.46
N TYR A 23 -11.14 -0.50 24.76
CA TYR A 23 -10.21 -1.54 25.17
C TYR A 23 -9.13 -0.94 26.08
N TRP A 24 -9.54 -0.43 27.25
CA TRP A 24 -8.65 0.31 28.17
C TRP A 24 -7.44 -0.52 28.60
N TRP A 25 -7.59 -1.85 28.75
CA TRP A 25 -6.52 -2.78 29.11
C TRP A 25 -5.46 -2.95 28.00
N LEU A 26 -5.80 -2.64 26.75
CA LEU A 26 -4.89 -2.65 25.60
C LEU A 26 -4.27 -1.29 25.31
N GLY A 27 -4.58 -0.26 26.11
CA GLY A 27 -4.17 1.12 25.84
C GLY A 27 -2.65 1.35 25.83
N ALA A 28 -1.87 0.47 26.45
CA ALA A 28 -0.41 0.50 26.46
C ALA A 28 0.22 -0.80 25.92
N ALA A 29 -0.57 -1.69 25.32
CA ALA A 29 -0.07 -2.94 24.76
C ALA A 29 0.63 -2.65 23.42
N TRP A 30 1.90 -3.04 23.26
CA TRP A 30 2.66 -2.75 22.02
C TRP A 30 1.98 -3.26 20.76
N LYS A 31 1.37 -4.43 20.86
CA LYS A 31 0.58 -5.08 19.81
C LYS A 31 -0.67 -4.29 19.38
N ASN A 32 -1.04 -3.27 20.15
CA ASN A 32 -2.18 -2.40 19.88
C ASN A 32 -1.76 -1.00 19.43
N LEU A 33 -0.46 -0.68 19.38
CA LEU A 33 0.06 0.64 19.07
C LEU A 33 0.71 0.64 17.69
N LEU A 34 0.05 1.26 16.71
CA LEU A 34 0.51 1.33 15.33
C LEU A 34 0.99 2.74 14.98
N PRO A 35 2.05 2.87 14.17
CA PRO A 35 2.42 4.17 13.60
C PRO A 35 1.37 4.59 12.56
N ALA A 36 0.84 5.81 12.69
CA ALA A 36 -0.21 6.32 11.81
C ALA A 36 -0.02 7.81 11.46
N CYS A 37 -0.56 8.21 10.32
CA CYS A 37 -0.66 9.61 9.94
C CYS A 37 -1.77 10.31 10.76
N GLY A 38 -1.65 11.62 11.02
CA GLY A 38 -2.65 12.33 11.82
C GLY A 38 -4.04 12.36 11.21
N HIS A 39 -4.14 12.27 9.88
CA HIS A 39 -5.43 12.11 9.16
C HIS A 39 -5.98 10.69 9.28
N CYS A 40 -5.10 9.68 9.28
CA CYS A 40 -5.43 8.27 9.36
C CYS A 40 -5.95 7.90 10.76
N ASN A 41 -5.41 8.57 11.78
CA ASN A 41 -5.76 8.38 13.19
C ASN A 41 -7.08 9.08 13.56
N ARG A 42 -7.33 10.27 12.99
CA ARG A 42 -8.60 11.00 13.20
C ARG A 42 -9.69 10.45 12.28
N SER A 43 -10.94 10.85 12.50
CA SER A 43 -12.05 10.68 11.53
C SER A 43 -12.36 12.03 10.86
N PRO A 44 -11.47 12.56 10.00
CA PRO A 44 -11.81 13.69 9.15
C PRO A 44 -13.04 13.33 8.30
N GLY A 45 -13.87 14.32 7.99
CA GLY A 45 -15.14 14.13 7.30
C GLY A 45 -15.01 13.59 5.87
N VAL A 46 -15.99 13.93 5.03
CA VAL A 46 -16.10 13.41 3.66
C VAL A 46 -15.06 14.02 2.73
N ASP A 47 -13.97 13.28 2.46
CA ASP A 47 -12.91 13.64 1.51
C ASP A 47 -12.61 12.52 0.49
N HIS A 48 -13.60 11.68 0.22
CA HIS A 48 -13.50 10.59 -0.75
C HIS A 48 -13.97 11.05 -2.14
N PRO A 49 -13.24 10.73 -3.23
CA PRO A 49 -13.63 11.09 -4.61
C PRO A 49 -14.94 10.42 -5.07
N THR A 50 -15.44 9.42 -4.34
CA THR A 50 -16.74 8.78 -4.62
C THR A 50 -17.94 9.50 -4.00
N GLY A 51 -17.72 10.55 -3.20
CA GLY A 51 -18.82 11.30 -2.54
C GLY A 51 -19.57 10.51 -1.45
N LEU A 52 -19.06 9.35 -1.00
CA LEU A 52 -19.68 8.55 0.06
C LEU A 52 -19.64 9.32 1.39
N SER A 53 -20.79 9.44 2.08
CA SER A 53 -20.99 10.23 3.31
C SER A 53 -20.21 9.79 4.56
N TYR A 54 -19.44 8.72 4.51
CA TYR A 54 -18.64 8.25 5.64
C TYR A 54 -17.28 8.95 5.65
N GLY A 55 -16.91 9.56 6.77
CA GLY A 55 -15.59 10.20 6.92
C GLY A 55 -14.43 9.22 6.69
N SER A 56 -13.29 9.71 6.22
CA SER A 56 -12.07 8.89 6.13
C SER A 56 -11.31 8.90 7.46
N GLY A 57 -10.46 7.90 7.70
CA GLY A 57 -9.58 7.84 8.87
C GLY A 57 -10.20 7.19 10.11
N LYS A 58 -9.49 6.27 10.75
CA LYS A 58 -10.04 5.30 11.70
C LYS A 58 -10.84 5.95 12.85
N GLY A 59 -10.26 6.91 13.56
CA GLY A 59 -10.84 7.41 14.82
C GLY A 59 -11.09 6.27 15.81
N ASN A 60 -12.26 6.29 16.44
CA ASN A 60 -12.70 5.23 17.36
C ASN A 60 -13.48 4.11 16.66
N ARG A 61 -13.51 4.08 15.32
CA ARG A 61 -14.22 3.03 14.58
C ARG A 61 -13.47 1.71 14.67
N PHE A 62 -14.11 0.70 15.23
CA PHE A 62 -13.58 -0.67 15.32
C PHE A 62 -14.70 -1.70 15.15
N PRO A 63 -15.25 -1.84 13.93
CA PRO A 63 -16.32 -2.79 13.67
C PRO A 63 -15.81 -4.23 13.70
N LEU A 64 -16.68 -5.15 14.11
CA LEU A 64 -16.45 -6.59 14.09
C LEU A 64 -17.35 -7.22 13.03
N LEU A 65 -16.97 -8.39 12.53
CA LEU A 65 -17.81 -9.15 11.61
C LEU A 65 -19.14 -9.55 12.27
N PRO A 66 -20.23 -9.69 11.49
CA PRO A 66 -21.52 -10.15 12.02
C PRO A 66 -21.38 -11.44 12.85
N GLY A 67 -21.95 -11.44 14.05
CA GLY A 67 -21.90 -12.57 14.99
C GLY A 67 -20.60 -12.68 15.80
N SER A 68 -19.62 -11.81 15.58
CA SER A 68 -18.40 -11.78 16.41
C SER A 68 -18.68 -11.15 17.77
N PRO A 69 -18.26 -11.78 18.88
CA PRO A 69 -18.40 -11.20 20.21
C PRO A 69 -17.43 -10.04 20.37
N ARG A 70 -17.84 -8.96 21.05
CA ARG A 70 -16.93 -7.88 21.44
C ARG A 70 -16.34 -8.17 22.82
N ALA A 71 -15.03 -8.02 22.95
CA ALA A 71 -14.34 -8.22 24.22
C ALA A 71 -14.69 -7.10 25.21
N ASN A 72 -14.97 -7.49 26.46
CA ASN A 72 -15.19 -6.56 27.56
C ASN A 72 -14.10 -6.63 28.65
N GLY A 73 -13.11 -7.51 28.47
CA GLY A 73 -11.97 -7.63 29.36
C GLY A 73 -10.81 -8.42 28.73
N PRO A 74 -9.66 -8.49 29.44
CA PRO A 74 -8.45 -9.14 28.94
C PRO A 74 -8.65 -10.59 28.50
N GLY A 75 -8.07 -10.96 27.36
CA GLY A 75 -8.07 -12.32 26.82
C GLY A 75 -9.29 -12.67 25.97
N GLN A 76 -10.38 -11.91 26.07
CA GLN A 76 -11.58 -12.11 25.24
C GLN A 76 -11.39 -11.61 23.81
N GLU A 77 -10.45 -10.69 23.57
CA GLU A 77 -10.15 -10.16 22.24
C GLU A 77 -9.70 -11.23 21.23
N ASN A 78 -9.31 -12.42 21.71
CA ASN A 78 -8.94 -13.57 20.88
C ASN A 78 -10.14 -14.22 20.17
N ALA A 79 -11.37 -13.99 20.66
CA ALA A 79 -12.60 -14.46 20.02
C ALA A 79 -13.20 -13.42 19.04
N GLU A 80 -12.61 -12.21 18.97
CA GLU A 80 -13.04 -11.17 18.04
C GLU A 80 -12.60 -11.49 16.61
N LEU A 81 -13.45 -11.10 15.66
CA LEU A 81 -13.15 -11.10 14.24
C LEU A 81 -13.28 -9.65 13.74
N PRO A 82 -12.20 -8.84 13.84
CA PRO A 82 -12.24 -7.45 13.42
C PRO A 82 -12.47 -7.29 11.92
N VAL A 83 -13.25 -6.27 11.54
CA VAL A 83 -13.38 -5.85 10.14
C VAL A 83 -12.05 -5.27 9.64
N LEU A 84 -11.39 -4.46 10.46
CA LEU A 84 -10.11 -3.85 10.10
C LEU A 84 -9.02 -4.91 9.97
N ILE A 85 -8.22 -4.81 8.90
CA ILE A 85 -7.00 -5.60 8.71
C ILE A 85 -5.90 -4.97 9.56
N ASP A 86 -5.25 -5.79 10.39
CA ASP A 86 -4.14 -5.32 11.24
C ASP A 86 -2.81 -5.53 10.53
N PRO A 87 -2.12 -4.46 10.05
CA PRO A 87 -0.86 -4.60 9.33
C PRO A 87 0.29 -5.13 10.19
N SER A 88 0.13 -5.25 11.51
CA SER A 88 1.12 -5.87 12.39
C SER A 88 1.04 -7.41 12.44
N TYR A 89 -0.08 -7.98 11.97
CA TYR A 89 -0.33 -9.43 11.95
C TYR A 89 -0.59 -9.96 10.55
N GLU A 90 -1.18 -9.15 9.69
CA GLU A 90 -1.67 -9.53 8.39
C GLU A 90 -1.00 -8.71 7.31
N GLU A 91 -0.55 -9.39 6.25
CA GLU A 91 0.09 -8.75 5.11
C GLU A 91 -0.95 -8.05 4.24
N PRO A 92 -1.01 -6.71 4.17
CA PRO A 92 -2.12 -6.03 3.49
C PRO A 92 -2.08 -6.23 1.97
N SER A 93 -0.94 -6.62 1.39
CA SER A 93 -0.89 -7.03 -0.02
C SER A 93 -1.64 -8.32 -0.32
N HIS A 94 -2.06 -9.11 0.68
CA HIS A 94 -3.04 -10.19 0.47
C HIS A 94 -4.40 -9.64 0.02
N TYR A 95 -4.78 -8.48 0.56
CA TYR A 95 -6.10 -7.87 0.37
C TYR A 95 -6.13 -6.82 -0.73
N PHE A 96 -5.06 -6.05 -0.89
CA PHE A 96 -5.04 -4.88 -1.73
C PHE A 96 -4.05 -4.98 -2.89
N THR A 97 -4.38 -4.31 -3.98
CA THR A 97 -3.50 -4.08 -5.14
C THR A 97 -3.75 -2.68 -5.70
N PHE A 98 -2.93 -2.22 -6.63
CA PHE A 98 -3.06 -0.90 -7.22
C PHE A 98 -3.42 -0.99 -8.71
N ARG A 99 -4.29 -0.08 -9.16
CA ARG A 99 -4.67 0.08 -10.56
C ARG A 99 -4.65 1.57 -10.92
N VAL A 100 -4.33 1.85 -12.18
CA VAL A 100 -4.48 3.19 -12.75
C VAL A 100 -5.79 3.23 -13.53
N LEU A 101 -6.67 4.17 -13.19
CA LEU A 101 -7.94 4.44 -13.86
C LEU A 101 -7.98 5.94 -14.16
N ASP A 102 -8.19 6.31 -15.42
CA ASP A 102 -8.20 7.72 -15.87
C ASP A 102 -6.99 8.53 -15.35
N ASP A 103 -5.79 7.97 -15.52
CA ASP A 103 -4.51 8.51 -15.05
C ASP A 103 -4.37 8.66 -13.52
N LEU A 104 -5.35 8.24 -12.73
CA LEU A 104 -5.31 8.26 -11.27
C LEU A 104 -4.97 6.88 -10.71
N SER A 105 -4.09 6.83 -9.71
CA SER A 105 -3.73 5.61 -9.00
C SER A 105 -4.70 5.32 -7.85
N PHE A 106 -5.43 4.21 -7.94
CA PHE A 106 -6.32 3.72 -6.90
C PHE A 106 -5.83 2.42 -6.28
N ALA A 107 -5.97 2.30 -4.96
CA ALA A 107 -5.96 1.00 -4.30
C ALA A 107 -7.26 0.28 -4.64
N THR A 108 -7.18 -1.03 -4.87
CA THR A 108 -8.31 -1.88 -5.24
C THR A 108 -8.22 -3.19 -4.48
N ILE A 109 -9.35 -3.83 -4.25
CA ILE A 109 -9.41 -5.11 -3.54
C ILE A 109 -9.03 -6.23 -4.51
N LYS A 110 -8.15 -7.14 -4.08
CA LYS A 110 -7.80 -8.35 -4.84
C LYS A 110 -9.00 -9.31 -4.89
N HIS A 111 -8.91 -10.32 -5.76
CA HIS A 111 -9.87 -11.42 -5.70
C HIS A 111 -9.64 -12.22 -4.42
N LEU A 112 -10.57 -12.11 -3.47
CA LEU A 112 -10.53 -12.79 -2.18
C LEU A 112 -11.40 -14.04 -2.19
N LYS A 113 -11.00 -15.06 -1.42
CA LYS A 113 -11.63 -16.39 -1.48
C LYS A 113 -12.91 -16.48 -0.68
N THR A 114 -13.01 -15.68 0.38
CA THR A 114 -14.12 -15.75 1.32
C THR A 114 -14.86 -14.42 1.42
N THR A 115 -16.18 -14.48 1.69
CA THR A 115 -17.01 -13.30 1.96
C THR A 115 -16.49 -12.50 3.15
N ALA A 116 -15.96 -13.19 4.17
CA ALA A 116 -15.38 -12.55 5.35
C ALA A 116 -14.17 -11.68 4.98
N GLU A 117 -13.20 -12.22 4.23
CA GLU A 117 -12.06 -11.43 3.74
C GLU A 117 -12.50 -10.23 2.91
N GLN A 118 -13.50 -10.42 2.04
CA GLN A 118 -14.00 -9.35 1.17
C GLN A 118 -14.67 -8.23 1.96
N PHE A 119 -15.45 -8.57 2.99
CA PHE A 119 -16.05 -7.61 3.91
C PHE A 119 -14.99 -6.84 4.70
N ARG A 120 -13.96 -7.55 5.20
CA ARG A 120 -12.82 -6.95 5.91
C ARG A 120 -12.03 -5.98 5.04
N ALA A 121 -11.70 -6.38 3.81
CA ALA A 121 -10.98 -5.53 2.87
C ALA A 121 -11.77 -4.27 2.51
N THR A 122 -13.07 -4.41 2.26
CA THR A 122 -13.97 -3.28 1.94
C THR A 122 -14.05 -2.31 3.11
N GLY A 123 -14.41 -2.81 4.31
CA GLY A 123 -14.52 -1.98 5.50
C GLY A 123 -13.19 -1.32 5.89
N THR A 124 -12.06 -2.01 5.73
CA THR A 124 -10.74 -1.43 5.95
C THR A 124 -10.46 -0.30 4.95
N MET A 125 -10.71 -0.51 3.66
CA MET A 125 -10.47 0.50 2.62
C MET A 125 -11.28 1.77 2.85
N GLU A 126 -12.55 1.61 3.21
CA GLU A 126 -13.49 2.69 3.48
C GLU A 126 -13.15 3.44 4.78
N ILE A 127 -13.01 2.73 5.89
CA ILE A 127 -12.75 3.35 7.21
C ILE A 127 -11.40 4.07 7.23
N LEU A 128 -10.35 3.49 6.64
CA LEU A 128 -9.03 4.13 6.62
C LEU A 128 -8.91 5.19 5.52
N GLY A 129 -9.83 5.20 4.55
CA GLY A 129 -9.81 6.11 3.41
C GLY A 129 -8.57 5.96 2.53
N ILE A 130 -8.22 4.72 2.17
CA ILE A 130 -7.02 4.40 1.35
C ILE A 130 -7.07 5.07 -0.04
N ASN A 131 -8.26 5.52 -0.46
CA ASN A 131 -8.50 6.25 -1.70
C ASN A 131 -9.04 7.68 -1.51
N ARG A 132 -8.83 8.30 -0.34
CA ARG A 132 -9.12 9.74 -0.17
C ARG A 132 -8.37 10.60 -1.19
N ASP A 133 -8.96 11.73 -1.60
CA ASP A 133 -8.49 12.53 -2.76
C ASP A 133 -7.00 12.89 -2.67
N GLY A 134 -6.57 13.45 -1.53
CA GLY A 134 -5.17 13.86 -1.33
C GLY A 134 -4.17 12.71 -1.50
N LEU A 135 -4.52 11.51 -1.00
CA LEU A 135 -3.67 10.33 -1.10
C LEU A 135 -3.60 9.81 -2.54
N VAL A 136 -4.73 9.79 -3.25
CA VAL A 136 -4.79 9.43 -4.67
C VAL A 136 -3.92 10.38 -5.50
N ARG A 137 -4.02 11.69 -5.27
CA ARG A 137 -3.21 12.69 -6.00
C ARG A 137 -1.71 12.54 -5.72
N MET A 138 -1.32 12.41 -4.45
CA MET A 138 0.09 12.23 -4.08
C MET A 138 0.68 10.96 -4.68
N ARG A 139 -0.03 9.83 -4.56
CA ARG A 139 0.37 8.55 -5.17
C ARG A 139 0.45 8.64 -6.68
N THR A 140 -0.50 9.32 -7.33
CA THR A 140 -0.51 9.52 -8.78
C THR A 140 0.68 10.34 -9.25
N ALA A 141 0.99 11.46 -8.57
CA ALA A 141 2.14 12.29 -8.90
C ALA A 141 3.45 11.51 -8.76
N HIS A 142 3.59 10.72 -7.68
CA HIS A 142 4.73 9.82 -7.47
C HIS A 142 4.88 8.81 -8.62
N LEU A 143 3.80 8.09 -8.95
CA LEU A 143 3.82 7.09 -10.00
C LEU A 143 4.09 7.67 -11.39
N LYS A 144 3.74 8.94 -11.64
CA LYS A 144 4.12 9.62 -12.88
C LYS A 144 5.65 9.73 -13.01
N SER A 145 6.35 10.10 -11.93
CA SER A 145 7.82 10.14 -11.92
C SER A 145 8.44 8.75 -12.10
N VAL A 146 7.91 7.73 -11.41
CA VAL A 146 8.32 6.33 -11.59
C VAL A 146 8.16 5.88 -13.04
N LYS A 147 7.03 6.24 -13.68
CA LYS A 147 6.74 5.90 -15.07
C LYS A 147 7.78 6.49 -16.03
N TYR A 148 8.29 7.69 -15.76
CA TYR A 148 9.38 8.26 -16.55
C TYR A 148 10.69 7.50 -16.35
N ALA A 149 11.05 7.20 -15.09
CA ALA A 149 12.28 6.47 -14.78
C ALA A 149 12.31 5.07 -15.42
N VAL A 150 11.24 4.28 -15.28
CA VAL A 150 11.18 2.93 -15.89
C VAL A 150 11.21 2.99 -17.42
N ARG A 151 10.64 4.04 -18.03
CA ARG A 151 10.72 4.24 -19.49
C ARG A 151 12.11 4.67 -19.94
N GLY A 152 12.85 5.42 -19.13
CA GLY A 152 14.26 5.72 -19.33
C GLY A 152 15.09 4.44 -19.40
N TYR A 153 14.97 3.59 -18.38
CA TYR A 153 15.57 2.26 -18.35
C TYR A 153 15.21 1.41 -19.58
N ILE A 154 13.91 1.28 -19.91
CA ILE A 154 13.46 0.50 -21.08
C ILE A 154 14.07 1.06 -22.38
N LYS A 155 14.18 2.38 -22.52
CA LYS A 155 14.78 3.02 -23.68
C LYS A 155 16.28 2.69 -23.77
N ALA A 156 17.02 2.82 -22.67
CA ALA A 156 18.44 2.47 -22.63
C ALA A 156 18.65 0.99 -23.00
N ALA A 157 17.83 0.09 -22.45
CA ALA A 157 17.91 -1.35 -22.75
C ALA A 157 17.63 -1.64 -24.24
N LYS A 158 16.70 -0.93 -24.87
CA LYS A 158 16.44 -1.03 -26.32
C LYS A 158 17.63 -0.56 -27.16
N VAL A 159 18.28 0.54 -26.77
CA VAL A 159 19.48 1.04 -27.46
C VAL A 159 20.62 0.04 -27.36
N LEU A 160 20.85 -0.54 -26.18
CA LEU A 160 21.84 -1.61 -26.00
C LEU A 160 21.54 -2.81 -26.90
N ASN A 161 20.30 -3.29 -26.91
CA ASN A 161 19.89 -4.41 -27.78
C ASN A 161 20.11 -4.11 -29.27
N GLN A 162 19.84 -2.89 -29.71
CA GLN A 162 20.08 -2.46 -31.09
C GLN A 162 21.58 -2.40 -31.40
N ALA A 163 22.41 -1.90 -30.49
CA ALA A 163 23.86 -1.85 -30.66
C ALA A 163 24.46 -3.27 -30.78
N ILE A 164 24.01 -4.20 -29.95
CA ILE A 164 24.42 -5.62 -30.00
C ILE A 164 23.97 -6.26 -31.32
N ALA A 165 22.68 -6.13 -31.67
CA ALA A 165 22.14 -6.74 -32.89
C ALA A 165 22.76 -6.16 -34.17
N GLY A 166 23.16 -4.89 -34.14
CA GLY A 166 23.85 -4.20 -35.23
C GLY A 166 25.36 -4.46 -35.28
N ASN A 167 25.92 -5.30 -34.40
CA ASN A 167 27.36 -5.54 -34.26
C ASN A 167 28.17 -4.22 -34.12
N ALA A 168 27.68 -3.29 -33.31
CA ALA A 168 28.38 -2.05 -33.02
C ALA A 168 29.77 -2.31 -32.41
N PRO A 169 30.74 -1.37 -32.53
CA PRO A 169 32.04 -1.52 -31.90
C PRO A 169 31.94 -1.73 -30.39
N GLN A 170 32.82 -2.56 -29.82
CA GLN A 170 32.78 -2.90 -28.39
C GLN A 170 32.70 -1.68 -27.45
N PRO A 171 33.45 -0.57 -27.66
CA PRO A 171 33.33 0.61 -26.81
C PRO A 171 31.94 1.24 -26.78
N VAL A 172 31.17 1.11 -27.88
CA VAL A 172 29.78 1.60 -27.96
C VAL A 172 28.86 0.69 -27.14
N ILE A 173 29.06 -0.63 -27.22
CA ILE A 173 28.31 -1.60 -26.43
C ILE A 173 28.58 -1.39 -24.94
N ASP A 174 29.85 -1.22 -24.54
CA ASP A 174 30.25 -0.98 -23.15
C ASP A 174 29.62 0.31 -22.57
N GLN A 175 29.58 1.37 -23.38
CA GLN A 175 28.89 2.61 -22.99
C GLN A 175 27.38 2.37 -22.81
N CYS A 176 26.73 1.69 -23.75
CA CYS A 176 25.30 1.37 -23.65
C CYS A 176 24.99 0.50 -22.41
N GLN A 177 25.88 -0.42 -22.05
CA GLN A 177 25.75 -1.23 -20.82
C GLN A 177 25.84 -0.35 -19.58
N THR A 178 26.77 0.61 -19.57
CA THR A 178 26.93 1.58 -18.48
C THR A 178 25.67 2.45 -18.33
N ASP A 179 25.11 2.94 -19.43
CA ASP A 179 23.88 3.75 -19.42
C ASP A 179 22.68 2.94 -18.88
N VAL A 180 22.54 1.67 -19.30
CA VAL A 180 21.49 0.78 -18.78
C VAL A 180 21.66 0.55 -17.28
N GLN A 181 22.89 0.33 -16.82
CA GLN A 181 23.17 0.12 -15.40
C GLN A 181 22.84 1.37 -14.59
N GLN A 182 23.23 2.56 -15.08
CA GLN A 182 22.96 3.82 -14.41
C GLN A 182 21.45 4.09 -14.28
N GLU A 183 20.68 3.87 -15.35
CA GLU A 183 19.22 4.01 -15.33
C GLU A 183 18.56 3.02 -14.36
N TRP A 184 19.09 1.80 -14.27
CA TRP A 184 18.61 0.80 -13.31
C TRP A 184 18.90 1.19 -11.87
N ASP A 185 20.12 1.65 -11.59
CA ASP A 185 20.54 2.06 -10.25
C ASP A 185 19.68 3.23 -9.76
N GLU A 186 19.46 4.24 -10.62
CA GLU A 186 18.58 5.38 -10.33
C GLU A 186 17.13 4.93 -10.07
N LEU A 187 16.56 4.08 -10.93
CA LEU A 187 15.21 3.55 -10.74
C LEU A 187 15.09 2.81 -9.40
N TYR A 188 16.09 1.97 -9.09
CA TYR A 188 16.07 1.14 -7.89
C TYR A 188 16.21 1.97 -6.61
N ASP A 189 17.26 2.79 -6.52
CA ASP A 189 17.61 3.51 -5.30
C ASP A 189 16.60 4.63 -4.98
N THR A 190 16.04 5.25 -6.02
CA THR A 190 15.05 6.31 -5.87
C THR A 190 13.66 5.75 -5.58
N TYR A 191 13.23 4.65 -6.21
CA TYR A 191 11.83 4.21 -6.17
C TYR A 191 11.58 2.81 -5.61
N LEU A 192 12.48 1.85 -5.80
CA LEU A 192 12.26 0.44 -5.42
C LEU A 192 12.87 0.07 -4.06
N ASN A 193 13.62 0.97 -3.43
CA ASN A 193 14.14 0.73 -2.09
C ASN A 193 12.98 0.47 -1.09
N PRO A 194 13.05 -0.58 -0.24
CA PRO A 194 11.98 -0.94 0.70
C PRO A 194 11.51 0.16 1.66
N SER A 195 12.35 1.16 1.92
CA SER A 195 12.01 2.30 2.78
C SER A 195 11.13 3.36 2.11
N ARG A 196 10.85 3.23 0.80
CA ARG A 196 10.09 4.23 0.04
C ARG A 196 8.58 4.10 0.29
N GLN A 197 7.92 5.25 0.31
CA GLN A 197 6.45 5.33 0.29
C GLN A 197 5.90 4.83 -1.05
N TYR A 198 4.66 4.36 -1.04
CA TYR A 198 3.97 3.85 -2.23
C TYR A 198 4.69 2.70 -2.95
N LEU A 199 5.56 1.96 -2.26
CA LEU A 199 6.39 0.92 -2.87
C LEU A 199 5.54 -0.15 -3.55
N HIS A 200 4.43 -0.58 -2.92
CA HIS A 200 3.54 -1.57 -3.52
C HIS A 200 2.96 -1.07 -4.85
N ALA A 201 2.52 0.19 -4.91
CA ALA A 201 2.01 0.78 -6.14
C ALA A 201 3.13 0.97 -7.19
N THR A 202 4.33 1.33 -6.74
CA THR A 202 5.53 1.49 -7.56
C THR A 202 5.92 0.18 -8.22
N VAL A 203 6.05 -0.90 -7.45
CA VAL A 203 6.40 -2.23 -7.97
C VAL A 203 5.37 -2.69 -8.98
N ARG A 204 4.06 -2.52 -8.71
CA ARG A 204 3.01 -2.90 -9.66
C ARG A 204 3.10 -2.14 -10.99
N LEU A 205 3.41 -0.84 -10.95
CA LEU A 205 3.62 -0.05 -12.16
C LEU A 205 4.87 -0.51 -12.92
N VAL A 206 6.00 -0.67 -12.23
CA VAL A 206 7.28 -1.08 -12.82
C VAL A 206 7.15 -2.47 -13.47
N GLU A 207 6.53 -3.43 -12.77
CA GLU A 207 6.24 -4.75 -13.33
C GLU A 207 5.40 -4.66 -14.61
N SER A 208 4.39 -3.80 -14.63
CA SER A 208 3.51 -3.62 -15.81
C SER A 208 4.27 -3.03 -17.00
N GLU A 209 5.07 -1.98 -16.80
CA GLU A 209 5.82 -1.33 -17.88
C GLU A 209 6.95 -2.25 -18.39
N LEU A 210 7.67 -2.94 -17.49
CA LEU A 210 8.69 -3.93 -17.86
C LEU A 210 8.09 -5.12 -18.63
N CYS A 211 6.97 -5.67 -18.15
CA CYS A 211 6.30 -6.78 -18.82
C CYS A 211 5.85 -6.41 -20.23
N SER A 212 5.35 -5.19 -20.43
CA SER A 212 5.00 -4.66 -21.76
C SER A 212 6.21 -4.53 -22.69
N ALA A 213 7.43 -4.47 -22.14
CA ALA A 213 8.68 -4.49 -22.88
C ALA A 213 9.34 -5.88 -22.96
N GLY A 214 8.68 -6.94 -22.48
CA GLY A 214 9.21 -8.31 -22.46
C GLY A 214 10.23 -8.58 -21.34
N LEU A 215 10.30 -7.72 -20.33
CA LEU A 215 11.22 -7.82 -19.19
C LEU A 215 10.49 -8.28 -17.93
N LYS A 216 11.23 -8.88 -17.00
CA LYS A 216 10.72 -9.29 -15.67
C LYS A 216 11.51 -8.61 -14.57
N LEU A 217 10.82 -7.92 -13.66
CA LEU A 217 11.45 -7.24 -12.53
C LEU A 217 12.33 -8.19 -11.69
N SER A 218 11.84 -9.40 -11.42
CA SER A 218 12.56 -10.42 -10.66
C SER A 218 13.92 -10.77 -11.27
N SER A 219 14.06 -10.69 -12.59
CA SER A 219 15.31 -10.97 -13.30
C SER A 219 16.31 -9.81 -13.22
N LEU A 220 15.85 -8.60 -12.93
CA LEU A 220 16.67 -7.38 -12.86
C LEU A 220 17.19 -7.07 -11.46
N LEU A 221 16.62 -7.68 -10.42
CA LEU A 221 17.01 -7.40 -9.04
C LEU A 221 18.49 -7.72 -8.75
N GLN A 222 19.15 -8.61 -9.51
CA GLN A 222 20.60 -8.87 -9.45
C GLN A 222 21.15 -9.03 -8.01
N GLY A 223 20.38 -9.64 -7.09
CA GLY A 223 20.76 -9.82 -5.69
C GLY A 223 20.44 -8.65 -4.75
N ARG A 224 19.77 -7.59 -5.23
CA ARG A 224 19.22 -6.52 -4.40
C ARG A 224 17.89 -6.92 -3.76
N ASP A 225 17.70 -6.55 -2.50
CA ASP A 225 16.53 -6.88 -1.71
C ASP A 225 15.31 -6.00 -2.03
N LEU A 226 14.28 -6.61 -2.62
CA LEU A 226 12.96 -6.01 -2.77
C LEU A 226 11.95 -6.75 -1.88
N HIS A 227 11.71 -6.21 -0.68
CA HIS A 227 10.59 -6.62 0.16
C HIS A 227 9.55 -5.51 0.22
N LEU A 228 8.28 -5.90 0.37
CA LEU A 228 7.14 -4.99 0.28
C LEU A 228 6.52 -4.81 1.67
N PRO A 229 7.03 -3.93 2.54
CA PRO A 229 6.51 -3.80 3.90
C PRO A 229 5.08 -3.25 3.88
N ALA A 230 4.27 -3.69 4.84
CA ALA A 230 2.90 -3.23 5.03
C ALA A 230 2.79 -1.69 5.15
N ALA A 231 3.80 -1.05 5.75
CA ALA A 231 3.86 0.40 5.91
C ALA A 231 3.95 1.18 4.59
N SER A 232 4.39 0.55 3.48
CA SER A 232 4.59 1.21 2.19
C SER A 232 3.38 1.13 1.25
N LEU A 233 2.22 0.66 1.74
CA LEU A 233 0.96 0.71 1.00
C LEU A 233 0.35 2.12 0.91
N VAL A 234 0.71 3.01 1.84
CA VAL A 234 0.08 4.33 2.04
C VAL A 234 1.13 5.43 2.06
#